data_AF-A0A850QSB5-F1
#
_entry.id   AF-A0A850QSB5-F1
#
_cell.length_a   1.000
_cell.length_b   1.000
_cell.length_c   1.000
_cell.angle_alpha   90.00
_cell.angle_beta   90.00
_cell.angle_gamma   90.00
#
_symmetry.space_group_name_H-M   'P 1'
#
loop_
_entity.id
_entity.type
_entity.pdbx_description
1 polymer ?
#
loop_
_entity_poly.entity_id
_entity_poly.type
_entity_poly.pdbx_seq_one_letter_code
_entity_poly.pdbx_strand_id
1 'polypeptide(L)' 'MKLLICCTIVLSLIATPTFASSSQSKKAKCLKVREDIAKIQQKMRQPYSAKQGRKYQDSLHKLYKAEFKYCT' A
#
# COMPACT_ATOMS: atom_id res chain seq x y z
N MET A 1 9.04 -27.58 -51.75
CA MET A 1 7.80 -26.89 -51.34
C MET A 1 7.26 -27.54 -50.07
N LYS A 2 7.45 -26.91 -48.90
CA LYS A 2 6.78 -27.19 -47.61
C LYS A 2 7.54 -26.46 -46.51
N LEU A 3 7.37 -25.14 -46.38
CA LEU A 3 7.80 -24.42 -45.17
C LEU A 3 7.08 -23.08 -45.04
N LEU A 4 5.75 -23.09 -45.16
CA LEU A 4 4.93 -21.87 -45.03
C LEU A 4 3.72 -22.09 -44.12
N ILE A 5 3.85 -22.82 -43.01
CA ILE A 5 2.74 -22.97 -42.04
C ILE A 5 3.24 -23.08 -40.60
N CYS A 6 4.20 -22.24 -40.19
CA CYS A 6 4.71 -22.29 -38.80
C CYS A 6 4.95 -20.92 -38.17
N CYS A 7 4.26 -19.87 -38.61
CA CYS A 7 4.49 -18.49 -38.12
C CYS A 7 3.29 -17.82 -37.43
N THR A 8 2.19 -18.51 -37.13
CA THR A 8 0.95 -17.82 -36.69
C THR A 8 0.36 -18.24 -35.34
N ILE A 9 1.06 -19.05 -34.53
CA ILE A 9 0.47 -19.58 -33.27
C ILE A 9 1.13 -19.03 -31.99
N VAL A 10 2.27 -18.34 -32.08
CA VAL A 10 3.03 -17.93 -30.87
C VAL A 10 2.64 -16.53 -30.35
N LEU A 11 1.85 -15.74 -31.08
CA LEU A 11 1.63 -14.32 -30.76
C LEU A 11 0.36 -14.02 -29.93
N SER A 12 -0.37 -15.02 -29.44
CA SER A 12 -1.62 -14.82 -28.70
C SER A 12 -1.50 -14.94 -27.18
N LEU A 13 -0.32 -15.21 -26.62
CA LEU A 13 -0.17 -15.53 -25.19
C LEU A 13 0.13 -14.34 -24.24
N ILE A 14 0.28 -13.10 -24.74
CA ILE A 14 0.75 -11.97 -23.90
C ILE A 14 -0.36 -10.96 -23.55
N ALA A 15 -1.63 -11.26 -23.85
CA ALA A 15 -2.74 -10.44 -23.39
C ALA A 15 -3.17 -10.84 -21.96
N THR A 16 -2.26 -10.71 -20.99
CA THR A 16 -2.67 -10.72 -19.58
C THR A 16 -3.43 -9.42 -19.33
N PRO A 17 -4.70 -9.44 -18.92
CA PRO A 17 -5.38 -8.22 -18.57
C PRO A 17 -4.78 -7.68 -17.27
N THR A 18 -4.13 -6.52 -17.34
CA THR A 18 -3.62 -5.77 -16.19
C THR A 18 -4.79 -5.17 -15.40
N PHE A 19 -5.59 -6.02 -14.75
CA PHE A 19 -6.53 -5.60 -13.72
C PHE A 19 -5.77 -5.32 -12.41
N ALA A 20 -4.97 -4.25 -12.36
CA ALA A 20 -4.20 -3.90 -11.17
C ALA A 20 -4.17 -2.38 -10.91
N SER A 21 -5.32 -1.71 -10.96
CA SER A 21 -5.39 -0.27 -10.69
C SER A 21 -5.92 0.07 -9.28
N SER A 22 -6.80 -0.76 -8.70
CA SER A 22 -7.42 -0.48 -7.39
C SER A 22 -6.60 -0.96 -6.18
N SER A 23 -5.89 -2.08 -6.32
CA SER A 23 -5.06 -2.67 -5.25
C SER A 23 -3.77 -1.88 -5.00
N GLN A 24 -3.20 -1.26 -6.04
CA GLN A 24 -2.00 -0.44 -5.92
C GLN A 24 -2.25 0.82 -5.08
N SER A 25 -3.43 1.43 -5.21
CA SER A 25 -3.85 2.57 -4.36
C SER A 25 -4.01 2.19 -2.89
N LYS A 26 -4.61 1.02 -2.60
CA LYS A 26 -4.73 0.52 -1.21
C LYS A 26 -3.36 0.23 -0.60
N LYS A 27 -2.46 -0.43 -1.35
CA LYS A 27 -1.09 -0.71 -0.90
C LYS A 27 -0.29 0.56 -0.61
N ALA A 28 -0.37 1.57 -1.48
CA ALA A 28 0.28 2.86 -1.25
C ALA A 28 -0.27 3.58 -0.01
N LYS A 29 -1.59 3.55 0.19
CA LYS A 29 -2.24 4.09 1.41
C LYS A 29 -1.81 3.34 2.66
N CYS A 30 -1.71 2.02 2.60
CA CYS A 30 -1.23 1.19 3.70
C CYS A 30 0.19 1.59 4.13
N LEU A 31 1.12 1.69 3.17
CA LEU A 31 2.51 2.09 3.46
C LEU A 31 2.58 3.47 4.10
N LYS A 32 1.81 4.43 3.60
CA LYS A 32 1.74 5.78 4.16
C LYS A 32 1.23 5.79 5.60
N VAL A 33 0.15 5.05 5.87
CA VAL A 33 -0.40 4.95 7.23
C VAL A 33 0.64 4.34 8.19
N ARG A 34 1.36 3.30 7.78
CA ARG A 34 2.44 2.70 8.59
C ARG A 34 3.59 3.66 8.85
N GLU A 35 3.98 4.45 7.85
CA GLU A 35 5.02 5.47 8.00
C GLU A 35 4.59 6.57 8.97
N ASP A 36 3.33 7.01 8.90
CA ASP A 36 2.78 8.01 9.82
C ASP A 36 2.70 7.49 11.27
N ILE A 37 2.34 6.21 11.46
CA ILE A 37 2.38 5.55 12.78
C ILE A 37 3.81 5.56 13.32
N ALA A 38 4.80 5.16 12.50
CA ALA A 38 6.20 5.13 12.90
C ALA A 38 6.72 6.51 13.29
N LYS A 39 6.36 7.57 12.55
CA LYS A 39 6.71 8.96 12.87
C LYS A 39 6.16 9.40 14.22
N ILE A 40 4.91 9.06 14.55
CA ILE A 40 4.33 9.42 15.86
C ILE A 40 5.01 8.62 16.97
N GLN A 41 5.19 7.31 16.79
CA GLN A 41 5.91 6.49 17.77
C GLN A 41 7.34 6.99 18.01
N GLN A 42 8.05 7.44 16.96
CA GLN A 42 9.37 8.06 17.11
C GLN A 42 9.30 9.35 17.93
N LYS A 43 8.29 10.21 17.73
CA LYS A 43 8.09 11.42 18.54
C LYS A 43 7.81 11.08 20.01
N MET A 44 7.10 9.97 20.26
CA MET A 44 6.83 9.48 21.62
C MET A 44 8.08 8.90 22.32
N ARG A 45 9.18 8.63 21.60
CA ARG A 45 10.44 8.23 22.25
C ARG A 45 11.20 9.40 22.86
N GLN A 46 10.86 10.63 22.46
CA GLN A 46 11.44 11.86 23.02
C GLN A 46 10.56 12.39 24.15
N PRO A 47 11.09 13.21 25.07
CA PRO A 47 10.28 13.87 26.07
C PRO A 47 9.15 14.67 25.42
N TYR A 48 7.92 14.47 25.91
CA TYR A 48 6.73 15.19 25.44
C TYR A 48 5.86 15.60 26.62
N SER A 49 5.12 16.69 26.46
CA SER A 49 4.12 17.15 27.42
C SER A 49 2.89 16.25 27.45
N ALA A 50 2.15 16.22 28.56
CA ALA A 50 0.89 15.46 28.66
C ALA A 50 -0.12 15.82 27.54
N LYS A 51 -0.18 17.09 27.14
CA LYS A 51 -1.03 17.57 26.03
C LYS A 51 -0.60 16.98 24.68
N GLN A 52 0.71 16.87 24.43
CA GLN A 52 1.23 16.19 23.24
C GLN A 52 0.94 14.68 23.30
N GLY A 53 1.08 14.05 24.46
CA GLY A 53 0.74 12.63 24.65
C GLY A 53 -0.70 12.31 24.26
N ARG A 54 -1.67 13.12 24.72
CA ARG A 54 -3.09 12.99 24.32
C ARG A 54 -3.28 13.13 22.81
N LYS A 55 -2.63 14.13 22.19
CA LYS A 55 -2.69 14.31 20.73
C LYS A 55 -2.11 13.11 19.98
N TYR A 56 -0.98 12.57 20.43
CA TYR A 56 -0.36 11.40 19.81
C TYR A 56 -1.25 10.16 19.91
N GLN A 57 -1.89 9.95 21.06
CA GLN A 57 -2.85 8.87 21.26
C GLN A 57 -4.05 8.99 20.31
N ASP A 58 -4.66 10.18 20.22
CA ASP A 58 -5.79 10.44 19.31
C ASP A 58 -5.40 10.23 17.85
N SER A 59 -4.20 10.66 17.46
CA SER A 59 -3.66 10.46 16.12
C SER A 59 -3.39 8.98 15.83
N LEU A 60 -2.77 8.24 16.75
CA LEU A 60 -2.52 6.81 16.61
C LEU A 60 -3.83 6.03 16.48
N HIS A 61 -4.85 6.35 17.27
CA HIS A 61 -6.16 5.70 17.17
C HIS A 61 -6.78 5.85 15.77
N LYS A 62 -6.69 7.05 15.19
CA LYS A 62 -7.17 7.29 13.81
C LYS A 62 -6.35 6.53 12.78
N LEU A 63 -5.03 6.50 12.94
CA LEU A 63 -4.13 5.80 12.03
C LEU A 63 -4.32 4.29 12.09
N TYR A 64 -4.49 3.68 13.27
CA TYR A 64 -4.76 2.25 13.38
C TYR A 64 -6.09 1.84 12.73
N LYS A 65 -7.13 2.67 12.82
CA LYS A 65 -8.38 2.45 12.06
C LYS A 65 -8.15 2.52 10.55
N ALA A 66 -7.31 3.46 10.09
CA ALA A 66 -6.95 3.57 8.69
C ALA A 66 -6.07 2.39 8.24
N GLU A 67 -5.19 1.91 9.09
CA GLU A 67 -4.33 0.75 8.84
C GLU A 67 -5.20 -0.49 8.63
N PHE A 68 -6.16 -0.74 9.52
CA PHE A 68 -7.14 -1.81 9.33
C PHE A 68 -7.88 -1.68 8.00
N LYS A 69 -8.30 -0.47 7.61
CA LYS A 69 -9.06 -0.25 6.36
C LYS A 69 -8.24 -0.43 5.07
N TYR A 70 -6.94 -0.12 5.10
CA TYR A 70 -6.10 -0.09 3.89
C TYR A 70 -5.07 -1.21 3.80
N CYS A 71 -4.70 -1.81 4.93
CA CYS A 71 -3.70 -2.88 5.03
C CYS A 71 -4.30 -4.28 5.26
N THR A 72 -5.57 -4.38 5.67
CA THR A 72 -6.33 -5.64 5.76
C THR A 72 -7.17 -5.80 4.50
#